data_AF-A0A195ES43-F1
#
_entry.id   AF-A0A195ES43-F1
#
_cell.length_a   1.000
_cell.length_b   1.000
_cell.length_c   1.000
_cell.angle_alpha   90.00
_cell.angle_beta   90.00
_cell.angle_gamma   90.00
#
_symmetry.space_group_name_H-M   'P 1'
#
loop_
_entity.id
_entity.type
_entity.pdbx_description
1 polymer ?
#
loop_
_entity_poly.entity_id
_entity_poly.type
_entity_poly.pdbx_seq_one_letter_code
_entity_poly.pdbx_strand_id
1 'polypeptide(L)'
;MEASLAGGKLQEKQVQELSKHIHLLKSNTAPLVKKRQVMRNTLGDYREKMAEDERKFSKTVSVVKFTDSASLEKKSIFIKKAAGYRTQNSNRQTDDHKTQNTLQSTEQAVCNSNKTESSFKFNF
;
A
#
# COMPACT_ATOMS: atom_id res chain seq x y z
N MET A 1 23.36 6.60 -1.28
CA MET A 1 24.24 5.62 -0.59
C MET A 1 24.78 4.57 -1.54
N GLU A 2 23.95 3.70 -2.13
CA GLU A 2 24.48 2.62 -3.00
C GLU A 2 25.21 3.14 -4.24
N ALA A 3 24.67 4.17 -4.90
CA ALA A 3 25.34 4.83 -6.01
C ALA A 3 26.69 5.44 -5.61
N SER A 4 26.80 5.96 -4.38
CA SER A 4 28.04 6.51 -3.83
C SER A 4 29.08 5.41 -3.56
N LEU A 5 28.63 4.23 -3.12
CA LEU A 5 29.48 3.06 -2.92
C LEU A 5 29.97 2.50 -4.26
N ALA A 6 29.10 2.39 -5.26
CA ALA A 6 29.42 1.90 -6.60
C ALA A 6 30.34 2.86 -7.37
N GLY A 7 30.29 4.17 -7.07
CA GLY A 7 31.09 5.19 -7.74
C GLY A 7 32.59 5.20 -7.40
N GLY A 8 33.05 4.37 -6.45
CA GLY A 8 34.49 4.14 -6.17
C GLY A 8 35.31 5.34 -5.66
N LYS A 9 34.69 6.51 -5.40
CA LYS A 9 35.39 7.74 -5.01
C LYS A 9 35.58 7.89 -3.49
N LEU A 10 35.27 6.86 -2.71
CA LEU A 10 35.25 6.92 -1.24
C LEU A 10 36.51 6.29 -0.65
N GLN A 11 36.95 6.83 0.48
CA GLN A 11 38.06 6.25 1.25
C GLN A 11 37.66 4.87 1.78
N GLU A 12 38.61 3.94 1.87
CA GLU A 12 38.35 2.53 2.24
C GLU A 12 37.54 2.38 3.55
N LYS A 13 37.84 3.20 4.57
CA LYS A 13 37.06 3.21 5.82
C LYS A 13 35.61 3.63 5.61
N GLN A 14 35.36 4.60 4.74
CA GLN A 14 34.01 5.08 4.42
C GLN A 14 33.24 4.04 3.61
N VAL A 15 33.92 3.33 2.69
CA VAL A 15 33.36 2.22 1.91
C VAL A 15 32.86 1.12 2.86
N GLN A 16 33.65 0.74 3.84
CA GLN A 16 33.29 -0.31 4.80
C GLN A 16 32.11 0.09 5.68
N GLU A 17 32.13 1.30 6.24
CA GLU A 17 31.03 1.81 7.07
C GLU A 17 29.73 1.96 6.27
N LEU A 18 29.81 2.49 5.05
CA LEU A 18 28.64 2.64 4.18
C LEU A 18 28.05 1.28 3.79
N SER A 19 28.90 0.28 3.55
CA SER A 19 28.47 -1.09 3.28
C SER A 19 27.72 -1.71 4.46
N LYS A 20 28.21 -1.51 5.69
CA LYS A 20 27.52 -1.94 6.92
C LYS A 20 26.16 -1.27 7.08
N HIS A 21 26.10 0.04 6.84
CA HIS A 21 24.84 0.79 6.89
C HIS A 21 23.83 0.28 5.86
N ILE A 22 24.25 0.06 4.63
CA ILE A 22 23.38 -0.50 3.58
C ILE A 22 22.87 -1.88 3.99
N HIS A 23 23.74 -2.76 4.49
CA HIS A 23 23.34 -4.09 4.95
C HIS A 23 22.31 -4.02 6.09
N LEU A 24 22.53 -3.15 7.07
CA LEU A 24 21.62 -2.95 8.20
C LEU A 24 20.25 -2.41 7.74
N LEU A 25 20.23 -1.48 6.78
CA LEU A 25 18.99 -0.91 6.25
C LEU A 25 18.21 -1.93 5.42
N LYS A 26 18.90 -2.77 4.64
CA LYS A 26 18.30 -3.84 3.82
C LYS A 26 17.82 -5.05 4.63
N SER A 27 18.48 -5.34 5.75
CA SER A 27 18.13 -6.45 6.63
C SER A 27 16.68 -6.33 7.14
N ASN A 28 15.87 -7.38 6.98
CA ASN A 28 14.51 -7.41 7.54
C ASN A 28 14.52 -7.64 9.07
N THR A 29 15.55 -8.31 9.59
CA THR A 29 15.67 -8.69 11.00
C THR A 29 16.29 -7.61 11.88
N ALA A 30 16.88 -6.57 11.29
CA ALA A 30 17.52 -5.50 12.04
C ALA A 30 16.50 -4.70 12.88
N PRO A 31 16.78 -4.43 14.17
CA PRO A 31 15.91 -3.63 15.02
C PRO A 31 15.62 -2.25 14.43
N LEU A 32 14.35 -1.86 14.46
CA LEU A 32 13.86 -0.62 13.84
C LEU A 32 14.56 0.64 14.37
N VAL A 33 14.93 0.66 15.66
CA VAL A 33 15.67 1.75 16.29
C VAL A 33 17.03 1.97 15.61
N LYS A 34 17.76 0.89 15.33
CA LYS A 34 19.08 0.98 14.67
C LYS A 34 18.96 1.49 13.24
N LYS A 35 17.94 1.03 12.50
CA LYS A 35 17.64 1.56 11.16
C LYS A 35 17.38 3.07 11.21
N ARG A 36 16.55 3.52 12.14
CA ARG A 36 16.25 4.95 12.34
C ARG A 36 17.50 5.75 12.67
N GLN A 37 18.36 5.25 13.56
CA GLN A 37 19.59 5.91 13.95
C GLN A 37 20.54 6.09 12.77
N VAL A 38 20.76 5.03 11.97
CA VAL A 38 21.59 5.12 10.76
C VAL A 38 20.98 6.11 9.77
N MET A 39 19.69 6.01 9.46
CA MET A 39 19.04 6.96 8.54
C MET A 39 19.18 8.40 9.02
N ARG A 40 18.93 8.67 10.32
CA ARG A 40 19.02 10.03 10.88
C ARG A 40 20.44 10.58 10.82
N ASN A 41 21.43 9.79 11.23
CA ASN A 41 22.82 10.24 11.32
C ASN A 41 23.46 10.45 9.94
N THR A 42 23.05 9.64 8.94
CA THR A 42 23.70 9.64 7.63
C THR A 42 22.93 10.40 6.55
N LEU A 43 21.59 10.44 6.64
CA LEU A 43 20.70 11.09 5.66
C LEU A 43 20.01 12.33 6.21
N GLY A 44 20.19 12.65 7.50
CA GLY A 44 19.54 13.79 8.16
C GLY A 44 18.13 13.49 8.67
N ASP A 45 17.39 14.53 9.05
CA ASP A 45 16.02 14.37 9.57
C ASP A 45 15.03 14.10 8.43
N TYR A 46 14.70 12.84 8.24
CA TYR A 46 13.75 12.41 7.23
C TYR A 46 12.34 12.99 7.43
N ARG A 47 11.92 13.31 8.66
CA ARG A 47 10.57 13.88 8.89
C ARG A 47 10.45 15.26 8.27
N GLU A 48 11.49 16.08 8.41
CA GLU A 48 11.54 17.41 7.80
C GLU A 48 11.58 17.31 6.28
N LYS A 49 12.38 16.38 5.73
CA LYS A 49 12.39 16.12 4.28
C LYS A 49 11.00 15.74 3.76
N MET A 50 10.27 14.87 4.46
CA MET A 50 8.93 14.45 4.04
C MET A 50 7.93 15.60 4.09
N ALA A 51 7.97 16.43 5.12
CA ALA A 51 7.13 17.63 5.19
C ALA A 51 7.45 18.61 4.05
N GLU A 52 8.72 18.76 3.70
CA GLU A 52 9.12 19.60 2.57
C GLU A 52 8.68 19.01 1.23
N ASP A 53 8.86 17.70 1.01
CA ASP A 53 8.41 17.02 -0.20
C ASP A 53 6.88 17.12 -0.33
N GLU A 54 6.14 16.93 0.75
CA GLU A 54 4.69 17.13 0.78
C GLU A 54 4.32 18.57 0.41
N ARG A 55 5.00 19.58 0.96
CA ARG A 55 4.79 21.00 0.56
C ARG A 55 5.12 21.25 -0.92
N LYS A 56 6.15 20.60 -1.46
CA LYS A 56 6.57 20.74 -2.87
C LYS A 56 5.57 20.08 -3.83
N PHE A 57 5.14 18.85 -3.52
CA PHE A 57 4.32 18.04 -4.41
C PHE A 57 2.81 18.13 -4.14
N SER A 58 2.36 18.61 -2.98
CA SER A 58 0.93 18.84 -2.68
C SER A 58 0.24 19.71 -3.73
N LYS A 59 0.96 20.68 -4.31
CA LYS A 59 0.46 21.56 -5.38
C LYS A 59 0.23 20.83 -6.72
N THR A 60 0.90 19.69 -6.95
CA THR A 60 0.77 18.94 -8.21
C THR A 60 -0.43 18.01 -8.23
N VAL A 61 -0.86 17.49 -7.07
CA VAL A 61 -2.01 16.59 -6.96
C VAL A 61 -3.33 17.33 -7.19
N SER A 62 -3.43 18.61 -6.82
CA SER A 62 -4.61 19.43 -7.06
C SER A 62 -4.83 19.81 -8.54
N VAL A 63 -3.82 19.63 -9.40
CA VAL A 63 -3.90 19.97 -10.83
C VAL A 63 -4.42 18.79 -11.66
N VAL A 64 -4.34 17.56 -11.14
CA VAL A 64 -4.91 16.39 -11.80
C VAL A 64 -6.38 16.30 -11.46
N LYS A 65 -7.22 17.07 -12.16
CA LYS A 65 -8.66 16.81 -12.15
C LYS A 65 -8.86 15.42 -12.73
N PHE A 66 -9.35 14.48 -11.92
CA PHE A 66 -9.97 13.28 -12.44
C PHE A 66 -11.15 13.77 -13.28
N THR A 67 -10.95 13.85 -14.60
CA THR A 67 -12.08 14.01 -15.49
C THR A 67 -12.86 12.72 -15.35
N ASP A 68 -14.11 12.81 -14.90
CA ASP A 68 -15.06 11.72 -15.12
C ASP A 68 -14.93 11.39 -16.59
N SER A 69 -14.44 10.17 -16.90
CA SER A 69 -14.21 9.78 -18.27
C SER A 69 -15.50 10.08 -19.01
N ALA A 70 -15.46 10.95 -20.02
CA ALA A 70 -16.64 11.37 -20.76
C ALA A 70 -17.34 10.10 -21.24
N SER A 71 -18.34 9.66 -20.48
CA SER A 71 -19.08 8.43 -20.70
C SER A 71 -20.11 8.78 -21.74
N LEU A 72 -19.62 9.03 -22.94
CA LEU A 72 -20.41 9.29 -24.11
C LEU A 72 -21.01 7.93 -24.49
N GLU A 73 -22.23 7.71 -24.00
CA GLU A 73 -23.20 6.70 -24.43
C GLU A 73 -22.69 5.30 -24.79
N LYS A 74 -21.83 4.69 -23.97
CA LYS A 74 -21.53 3.26 -24.14
C LYS A 74 -22.73 2.44 -23.65
N LYS A 75 -23.70 2.21 -24.53
CA LYS A 75 -24.80 1.27 -24.30
C LYS A 75 -24.22 -0.13 -24.09
N SER A 76 -24.15 -0.54 -22.82
CA SER A 76 -23.82 -1.93 -22.47
C SER A 76 -24.98 -2.83 -22.90
N ILE A 77 -24.68 -3.88 -23.66
CA ILE A 77 -25.67 -4.85 -24.11
C ILE A 77 -25.43 -6.15 -23.33
N PHE A 78 -26.44 -6.59 -22.58
CA PHE A 78 -26.39 -7.86 -21.85
C PHE A 78 -26.95 -8.97 -22.75
N ILE A 79 -26.11 -9.95 -23.09
CA ILE A 79 -26.55 -11.14 -23.83
C ILE A 79 -26.93 -12.22 -22.82
N LYS A 80 -28.21 -12.60 -22.80
CA LYS A 80 -28.67 -13.75 -22.01
C LYS A 80 -28.36 -15.04 -22.77
N LYS A 81 -27.52 -15.90 -22.19
CA LYS A 81 -27.20 -17.21 -22.74
C LYS A 81 -28.46 -18.09 -22.74
N ALA A 82 -28.91 -18.52 -23.91
CA ALA A 82 -29.99 -19.49 -24.03
C ALA A 82 -29.50 -20.84 -23.51
N ALA A 83 -30.25 -21.45 -22.59
CA ALA A 83 -30.05 -22.86 -22.25
C ALA A 83 -30.45 -23.67 -23.49
N GLY A 84 -29.47 -24.28 -24.15
CA GLY A 84 -29.75 -25.22 -25.23
C GLY A 84 -30.66 -26.31 -24.68
N TYR A 85 -31.82 -26.50 -25.31
CA TYR A 85 -32.64 -27.67 -25.04
C TYR A 85 -31.83 -28.88 -25.53
N ARG A 86 -31.09 -29.50 -24.61
CA ARG A 86 -30.61 -30.86 -24.83
C ARG A 86 -31.86 -31.71 -24.86
N THR A 87 -32.18 -32.27 -26.03
CA THR A 87 -33.25 -33.25 -26.19
C THR A 87 -33.08 -34.27 -25.07
N GLN A 88 -34.12 -34.37 -24.23
CA GLN A 88 -34.17 -35.23 -23.07
C GLN A 88 -33.66 -36.61 -23.44
N ASN A 89 -32.79 -37.19 -22.60
CA ASN A 89 -32.85 -38.60 -22.24
C ASN A 89 -31.95 -38.87 -21.02
N SER A 90 -32.58 -39.49 -20.02
CA SER A 90 -32.04 -40.13 -18.81
C SER A 90 -31.82 -39.28 -17.55
N ASN A 91 -32.92 -39.10 -16.83
CA ASN A 91 -33.12 -39.42 -15.42
C ASN A 91 -31.88 -39.78 -14.58
N ARG A 92 -31.43 -38.91 -13.67
CA ARG A 92 -30.74 -39.27 -12.41
C ARG A 92 -30.98 -38.23 -11.32
N GLN A 93 -31.72 -38.65 -10.29
CA GLN A 93 -31.78 -38.04 -8.97
C GLN A 93 -30.46 -38.29 -8.23
N THR A 94 -29.95 -37.28 -7.51
CA THR A 94 -29.19 -37.45 -6.25
C THR A 94 -29.32 -36.17 -5.44
N ASP A 95 -29.80 -36.31 -4.20
CA ASP A 95 -29.58 -35.39 -3.08
C ASP A 95 -28.07 -35.21 -2.79
N ASP A 96 -27.68 -34.05 -2.24
CA ASP A 96 -26.87 -33.95 -1.00
C ASP A 96 -26.28 -32.54 -0.77
N HIS A 97 -26.71 -31.96 0.36
CA HIS A 97 -26.09 -31.04 1.32
C HIS A 97 -24.97 -30.02 0.96
N LYS A 98 -25.25 -28.77 1.39
CA LYS A 98 -24.39 -27.88 2.22
C LYS A 98 -23.15 -27.27 1.54
N THR A 99 -23.19 -25.94 1.31
CA THR A 99 -22.26 -25.02 1.99
C THR A 99 -22.86 -23.62 2.08
N GLN A 100 -23.10 -23.18 3.32
CA GLN A 100 -23.34 -21.79 3.69
C GLN A 100 -22.04 -21.00 3.54
N ASN A 101 -22.10 -19.73 3.13
CA ASN A 101 -21.21 -18.69 3.63
C ASN A 101 -21.85 -17.30 3.43
N THR A 102 -22.65 -16.93 4.43
CA THR A 102 -22.67 -15.66 5.17
C THR A 102 -22.30 -14.36 4.44
N LEU A 103 -23.34 -13.54 4.27
CA LEU A 103 -23.31 -12.09 4.28
C LEU A 103 -22.56 -11.56 5.52
N GLN A 104 -21.52 -10.74 5.34
CA GLN A 104 -21.29 -9.62 6.24
C GLN A 104 -20.89 -8.38 5.43
N SER A 105 -21.90 -7.52 5.28
CA SER A 105 -21.72 -6.08 5.20
C SER A 105 -20.93 -5.62 6.41
N THR A 106 -19.83 -4.92 6.20
CA THR A 106 -19.36 -3.94 7.17
C THR A 106 -18.93 -2.70 6.40
N GLU A 107 -19.79 -1.71 6.56
CA GLU A 107 -19.72 -0.37 6.04
C GLU A 107 -18.43 0.32 6.48
N GLN A 108 -17.86 1.08 5.55
CA GLN A 108 -17.32 2.43 5.78
C GLN A 108 -16.65 2.69 7.14
N ALA A 109 -15.36 2.36 7.24
CA ALA A 109 -14.50 3.05 8.21
C ALA A 109 -14.16 4.45 7.66
N VAL A 110 -15.09 5.39 7.82
CA VAL A 110 -14.82 6.83 7.69
C VAL A 110 -13.88 7.20 8.83
N CYS A 111 -12.63 7.55 8.51
CA CYS A 111 -11.70 8.17 9.44
C CYS A 111 -12.23 9.56 9.82
N ASN A 112 -13.04 9.65 10.88
CA ASN A 112 -13.42 10.92 11.48
C ASN A 112 -12.23 11.48 12.24
N SER A 113 -11.53 12.44 11.62
CA SER A 113 -10.29 13.07 12.11
C SER A 113 -10.49 14.05 13.28
N ASN A 114 -11.61 13.99 13.99
CA ASN A 114 -12.06 15.07 14.89
C ASN A 114 -12.13 14.64 16.37
N LYS A 115 -11.14 13.91 16.88
CA LYS A 115 -11.06 13.63 18.32
C LYS A 115 -9.64 13.82 18.88
N THR A 116 -9.15 15.04 18.78
CA THR A 116 -8.11 15.57 19.68
C THR A 116 -8.80 15.96 20.98
N GLU A 117 -8.58 15.22 22.08
CA GLU A 117 -8.73 15.71 23.48
C GLU A 117 -8.28 14.62 24.49
N SER A 118 -8.15 13.35 24.10
CA SER A 118 -7.59 12.34 25.01
C SER A 118 -6.07 12.24 24.82
N SER A 119 -5.30 12.99 25.61
CA SER A 119 -3.86 12.73 25.75
C SER A 119 -3.64 11.35 26.34
N PHE A 120 -2.81 10.55 25.68
CA PHE A 120 -2.40 9.23 26.16
C PHE A 120 -1.72 9.37 27.54
N LYS A 121 -2.13 8.55 28.50
CA LYS A 121 -1.56 8.55 29.86
C LYS A 121 -1.24 7.10 30.25
N PHE A 122 -0.02 6.89 30.74
CA PHE A 122 0.37 5.62 31.34
C PHE A 122 -0.27 5.51 32.73
N ASN A 123 -0.90 4.37 33.00
CA ASN A 123 -1.27 4.00 34.35
C ASN A 123 0.02 3.59 35.08
N PHE A 124 0.59 4.52 35.85
CA PHE A 124 1.59 4.24 36.88
C PHE A 124 0.89 3.72 38.13
#